data_AF-A0A538AH77-F1
#
_entry.id   AF-A0A538AH77-F1
#
_cell.length_a   1.000
_cell.length_b   1.000
_cell.length_c   1.000
_cell.angle_alpha   90.00
_cell.angle_beta   90.00
_cell.angle_gamma   90.00
#
_symmetry.space_group_name_H-M   'P 1'
#
loop_
_entity.id
_entity.type
_entity.pdbx_description
1 polymer ?
#
loop_
_entity_poly.entity_id
_entity_poly.type
_entity_poly.pdbx_seq_one_letter_code
_entity_poly.pdbx_strand_id
1 'polypeptide(L)'
;MATERAIEEGLSRQADITLTHPRLHASLEAMHDQAGIQRQDLENYLGQEAPEPTEPQSALARLLAEAASSMNLSSLLPAYCAAFSFAANEYSVLIALTLHLYDPALRELARKHLSSYAKAARLLTHLLPGAIVEELDRQGLECRCICPMCSIGACGCAAAARLWTHEAWHEAQPQLDSEPGLEIWPPRQGSQLALAGVHGGDRLLGVDDQSITTFRDVQKAIRQHQVGEEMVFRVRRGSEPRRDIQVRHVSDYPPG
;
A
#
# COMPACT_ATOMS: atom_id res chain seq x y z
N MET A 1 -2.80 -12.09 10.15
CA MET A 1 -3.07 -13.49 9.71
C MET A 1 -4.54 -13.74 9.39
N ALA A 2 -5.50 -13.27 10.20
CA ALA A 2 -6.94 -13.47 9.92
C ALA A 2 -7.38 -12.94 8.53
N THR A 3 -6.85 -11.79 8.10
CA THR A 3 -7.04 -11.23 6.76
C THR A 3 -6.62 -12.20 5.66
N GLU A 4 -5.45 -12.83 5.79
CA GLU A 4 -4.91 -13.71 4.76
C GLU A 4 -5.73 -14.99 4.65
N ARG A 5 -6.16 -15.55 5.78
CA ARG A 5 -7.07 -16.69 5.81
C ARG A 5 -8.41 -16.36 5.15
N ALA A 6 -9.00 -15.20 5.47
CA ALA A 6 -10.27 -14.80 4.88
C ALA A 6 -10.19 -14.64 3.35
N ILE A 7 -9.07 -14.11 2.85
CA ILE A 7 -8.78 -13.98 1.42
C ILE A 7 -8.59 -15.36 0.78
N GLU A 8 -7.75 -16.21 1.37
CA GLU A 8 -7.47 -17.58 0.92
C GLU A 8 -8.77 -18.40 0.82
N GLU A 9 -9.51 -18.51 1.92
CA GLU A 9 -10.80 -19.23 1.98
C GLU A 9 -11.86 -18.63 1.05
N GLY A 10 -11.85 -17.31 0.89
CA GLY A 10 -12.68 -16.64 -0.10
C GLY A 10 -12.37 -17.17 -1.49
N LEU A 11 -11.11 -17.08 -1.92
CA LEU A 11 -10.66 -17.47 -3.26
C LEU A 11 -10.87 -18.97 -3.53
N SER A 12 -10.62 -19.85 -2.56
CA SER A 12 -10.87 -21.29 -2.72
C SER A 12 -12.34 -21.60 -3.02
N ARG A 13 -13.28 -20.86 -2.41
CA ARG A 13 -14.73 -21.05 -2.63
C ARG A 13 -15.21 -20.60 -4.01
N GLN A 14 -14.40 -19.88 -4.77
CA GLN A 14 -14.81 -19.24 -6.04
C GLN A 14 -14.15 -19.85 -7.28
N ALA A 15 -13.38 -20.93 -7.10
CA ALA A 15 -12.66 -21.61 -8.17
C ALA A 15 -13.59 -21.94 -9.36
N ASP A 16 -14.77 -22.49 -9.10
CA ASP A 16 -15.71 -22.96 -10.13
C ASP A 16 -16.22 -21.86 -11.06
N ILE A 17 -16.56 -20.69 -10.52
CA ILE A 17 -17.09 -19.56 -11.32
C ILE A 17 -16.02 -19.04 -12.27
N THR A 18 -14.77 -18.99 -11.80
CA THR A 18 -13.65 -18.42 -12.53
C THR A 18 -13.16 -19.30 -13.67
N LEU A 19 -13.39 -20.63 -13.62
CA LEU A 19 -13.04 -21.56 -14.71
C LEU A 19 -13.71 -21.19 -16.04
N THR A 20 -14.86 -20.52 -16.00
CA THR A 20 -15.53 -20.01 -17.21
C THR A 20 -14.87 -18.76 -17.80
N HIS A 21 -13.80 -18.25 -17.17
CA HIS A 21 -13.05 -17.05 -17.54
C HIS A 21 -11.52 -17.28 -17.37
N PRO A 22 -10.85 -17.94 -18.33
CA PRO A 22 -9.47 -18.46 -18.13
C PRO A 22 -8.43 -17.43 -17.71
N ARG A 23 -8.49 -16.19 -18.25
CA ARG A 23 -7.56 -15.11 -17.87
C ARG A 23 -7.77 -14.64 -16.43
N LEU A 24 -9.02 -14.66 -15.98
CA LEU A 24 -9.37 -14.26 -14.63
C LEU A 24 -9.02 -15.37 -13.63
N HIS A 25 -9.30 -16.63 -13.98
CA HIS A 25 -8.94 -17.79 -13.18
C HIS A 25 -7.45 -17.80 -12.81
N ALA A 26 -6.56 -17.72 -13.80
CA ALA A 26 -5.12 -17.71 -13.56
C ALA A 26 -4.67 -16.53 -12.68
N SER A 27 -5.32 -15.38 -12.80
CA SER A 27 -5.02 -14.21 -11.98
C SER A 27 -5.44 -14.41 -10.52
N LEU A 28 -6.62 -14.99 -10.29
CA LEU A 28 -7.14 -15.24 -8.95
C LEU A 28 -6.44 -16.41 -8.24
N GLU A 29 -6.04 -17.45 -8.98
CA GLU A 29 -5.20 -18.54 -8.49
C GLU A 29 -3.84 -18.02 -8.01
N ALA A 30 -3.18 -17.19 -8.82
CA ALA A 30 -1.92 -16.56 -8.40
C ALA A 30 -2.09 -15.67 -7.15
N MET A 31 -3.24 -15.02 -6.98
CA MET A 31 -3.55 -14.24 -5.78
C MET A 31 -3.81 -15.13 -4.55
N HIS A 32 -4.45 -16.29 -4.75
CA HIS A 32 -4.69 -17.28 -3.71
C HIS A 32 -3.36 -17.83 -3.17
N ASP A 33 -2.50 -18.31 -4.07
CA ASP A 33 -1.20 -18.87 -3.69
C ASP A 33 -0.36 -17.84 -2.96
N GLN A 34 -0.42 -16.60 -3.42
CA GLN A 34 0.29 -15.51 -2.78
C GLN A 34 -0.25 -15.18 -1.39
N ALA A 35 -1.57 -15.22 -1.15
CA ALA A 35 -2.14 -15.07 0.18
C ALA A 35 -1.67 -16.19 1.13
N GLY A 36 -1.59 -17.44 0.63
CA GLY A 36 -1.05 -18.58 1.37
C GLY A 36 0.43 -18.41 1.74
N ILE A 37 1.28 -17.97 0.79
CA ILE A 37 2.70 -17.65 1.05
C ILE A 37 2.82 -16.57 2.12
N GLN A 38 2.04 -15.50 2.02
CA GLN A 38 2.10 -14.38 2.98
C GLN A 38 1.64 -14.79 4.38
N ARG A 39 0.61 -15.64 4.48
CA ARG A 39 0.18 -16.24 5.74
C ARG A 39 1.32 -17.05 6.37
N GLN A 40 1.99 -17.90 5.59
CA GLN A 40 3.11 -18.70 6.08
C GLN A 40 4.32 -17.83 6.50
N ASP A 41 4.63 -16.78 5.72
CA ASP A 41 5.68 -15.81 6.04
C ASP A 41 5.41 -15.15 7.42
N LEU A 42 4.15 -14.80 7.71
CA LEU A 42 3.75 -14.25 9.00
C LEU A 42 3.78 -15.28 10.14
N GLU A 43 3.33 -16.51 9.91
CA GLU A 43 3.38 -17.60 10.89
C GLU A 43 4.83 -17.90 11.29
N ASN A 44 5.74 -17.95 10.30
CA ASN A 44 7.16 -18.15 10.53
C ASN A 44 7.78 -16.99 11.33
N TYR A 45 7.38 -15.76 11.07
CA TYR A 45 7.86 -14.59 11.80
C TYR A 45 7.36 -14.58 13.26
N LEU A 46 6.09 -14.93 13.51
CA LEU A 46 5.49 -14.94 14.84
C LEU A 46 5.99 -16.09 15.73
N GLY A 47 6.44 -17.19 15.12
CA GLY A 47 6.88 -18.39 15.85
C GLY A 47 5.72 -19.15 16.52
N GLN A 48 6.04 -20.24 17.21
CA GLN A 48 5.05 -21.15 17.81
C GLN A 48 4.42 -20.63 19.12
N GLU A 49 4.97 -19.58 19.74
CA GLU A 49 4.53 -19.06 21.05
C GLU A 49 3.65 -17.81 20.95
N ALA A 50 3.28 -17.38 19.75
CA ALA A 50 2.33 -16.29 19.59
C ALA A 50 0.99 -16.70 20.22
N PRO A 51 0.35 -15.83 21.03
CA PRO A 51 -0.96 -16.09 21.59
C PRO A 51 -1.90 -16.49 20.45
N GLU A 52 -2.70 -17.54 20.64
CA GLU A 52 -3.72 -17.87 19.64
C GLU A 52 -4.56 -16.61 19.40
N PRO A 53 -4.65 -16.16 18.13
CA PRO A 53 -5.41 -14.97 17.82
C PRO A 53 -6.82 -15.19 18.35
N THR A 54 -7.27 -14.32 19.23
CA THR A 54 -8.68 -14.26 19.66
C THR A 54 -9.46 -13.84 18.42
N GLU A 55 -9.84 -14.79 17.55
CA GLU A 55 -10.28 -14.52 16.18
C GLU A 55 -11.31 -13.39 16.15
N PRO A 56 -10.93 -12.17 15.72
CA PRO A 56 -11.93 -11.22 15.33
C PRO A 56 -12.50 -11.78 14.04
N GLN A 57 -13.82 -11.94 13.96
CA GLN A 57 -14.48 -12.20 12.69
C GLN A 57 -14.01 -11.12 11.71
N SER A 58 -13.22 -11.52 10.70
CA SER A 58 -12.70 -10.58 9.72
C SER A 58 -13.89 -9.94 9.02
N ALA A 59 -13.99 -8.61 9.07
CA ALA A 59 -15.03 -7.89 8.34
C ALA A 59 -14.99 -8.23 6.83
N LEU A 60 -13.83 -8.62 6.31
CA LEU A 60 -13.65 -9.11 4.96
C LEU A 60 -14.28 -10.49 4.73
N ALA A 61 -14.23 -11.39 5.71
CA ALA A 61 -14.81 -12.73 5.54
C ALA A 61 -16.33 -12.64 5.25
N ARG A 62 -17.03 -11.71 5.91
CA ARG A 62 -18.44 -11.43 5.64
C ARG A 62 -18.65 -10.82 4.24
N LEU A 63 -17.87 -9.80 3.88
CA LEU A 63 -17.93 -9.16 2.56
C LEU A 63 -17.75 -10.18 1.42
N LEU A 64 -16.75 -11.06 1.55
CA LEU A 64 -16.44 -12.08 0.55
C LEU A 64 -17.53 -13.16 0.48
N ALA A 65 -18.10 -13.56 1.63
CA ALA A 65 -19.22 -14.49 1.67
C ALA A 65 -20.49 -13.93 1.02
N GLU A 66 -20.79 -12.65 1.25
CA GLU A 66 -21.92 -11.97 0.60
C GLU A 66 -21.72 -11.89 -0.93
N ALA A 67 -20.53 -11.52 -1.39
CA ALA A 67 -20.22 -11.44 -2.82
C ALA A 67 -20.32 -12.81 -3.51
N ALA A 68 -19.81 -13.86 -2.87
CA ALA A 68 -19.89 -15.24 -3.33
C ALA A 68 -21.32 -15.72 -3.61
N SER A 69 -22.31 -15.24 -2.86
CA SER A 69 -23.71 -15.65 -3.01
C SER A 69 -24.34 -15.24 -4.35
N SER A 70 -23.79 -14.21 -5.01
CA SER A 70 -24.36 -13.66 -6.24
C SER A 70 -23.98 -14.44 -7.51
N MET A 71 -22.96 -15.31 -7.43
CA MET A 71 -22.39 -16.07 -8.57
C MET A 71 -21.96 -15.25 -9.79
N ASN A 72 -21.89 -13.92 -9.70
CA ASN A 72 -21.48 -13.02 -10.78
C ASN A 72 -20.11 -12.40 -10.49
N LEU A 73 -19.24 -12.39 -11.49
CA LEU A 73 -17.94 -11.71 -11.45
C LEU A 73 -18.07 -10.20 -11.23
N SER A 74 -19.12 -9.56 -11.75
CA SER A 74 -19.38 -8.13 -11.49
C SER A 74 -19.50 -7.80 -10.01
N SER A 75 -19.95 -8.75 -9.20
CA SER A 75 -20.08 -8.60 -7.74
C SER A 75 -18.83 -9.09 -7.01
N LEU A 76 -18.20 -10.15 -7.53
CA LEU A 76 -17.04 -10.78 -6.92
C LEU A 76 -15.78 -9.92 -7.00
N LEU A 77 -15.49 -9.35 -8.18
CA LEU A 77 -14.25 -8.59 -8.40
C LEU A 77 -14.16 -7.32 -7.55
N PRO A 78 -15.23 -6.52 -7.38
CA PRO A 78 -15.21 -5.39 -6.45
C PRO A 78 -14.97 -5.82 -4.99
N ALA A 79 -15.55 -6.95 -4.56
CA ALA A 79 -15.36 -7.45 -3.20
C ALA A 79 -13.90 -7.84 -2.92
N TYR A 80 -13.24 -8.53 -3.86
CA TYR A 80 -11.81 -8.81 -3.74
C TYR A 80 -10.94 -7.56 -3.87
N CYS A 81 -11.31 -6.62 -4.75
CA CYS A 81 -10.61 -5.33 -4.83
C CYS A 81 -10.64 -4.61 -3.48
N ALA A 82 -11.79 -4.61 -2.79
CA ALA A 82 -11.92 -4.06 -1.45
C ALA A 82 -11.10 -4.85 -0.42
N ALA A 83 -11.13 -6.18 -0.45
CA ALA A 83 -10.35 -7.03 0.45
C ALA A 83 -8.84 -6.81 0.32
N PHE A 84 -8.31 -6.78 -0.91
CA PHE A 84 -6.89 -6.50 -1.16
C PHE A 84 -6.49 -5.07 -0.81
N SER A 85 -7.37 -4.08 -1.06
CA SER A 85 -7.11 -2.70 -0.65
C SER A 85 -7.06 -2.58 0.88
N PHE A 86 -7.94 -3.28 1.58
CA PHE A 86 -7.95 -3.35 3.03
C PHE A 86 -6.65 -3.97 3.56
N ALA A 87 -6.24 -5.12 3.04
CA ALA A 87 -4.99 -5.78 3.44
C ALA A 87 -3.77 -4.88 3.18
N ALA A 88 -3.69 -4.20 2.04
CA ALA A 88 -2.61 -3.24 1.75
C ALA A 88 -2.56 -2.08 2.77
N ASN A 89 -3.72 -1.62 3.25
CA ASN A 89 -3.79 -0.60 4.30
C ASN A 89 -3.34 -1.14 5.66
N GLU A 90 -3.70 -2.37 6.02
CA GLU A 90 -3.20 -3.01 7.26
C GLU A 90 -1.66 -3.11 7.25
N TYR A 91 -1.06 -3.48 6.12
CA TYR A 91 0.39 -3.49 6.00
C TYR A 91 1.02 -2.10 6.00
N SER A 92 0.30 -1.07 5.56
CA SER A 92 0.76 0.33 5.69
C SER A 92 0.88 0.73 7.16
N VAL A 93 -0.09 0.34 7.98
CA VAL A 93 -0.03 0.50 9.45
C VAL A 93 1.15 -0.28 10.02
N LEU A 94 1.34 -1.52 9.59
CA LEU A 94 2.45 -2.36 10.05
C LEU A 94 3.82 -1.78 9.69
N ILE A 95 3.98 -1.21 8.49
CA ILE A 95 5.22 -0.52 8.09
C ILE A 95 5.52 0.65 9.03
N ALA A 96 4.51 1.46 9.39
CA ALA A 96 4.70 2.58 10.31
C ALA A 96 5.17 2.09 11.70
N LEU A 97 4.54 1.03 12.22
CA LEU A 97 4.91 0.42 13.51
C LEU A 97 6.32 -0.18 13.48
N THR A 98 6.66 -0.94 12.44
CA THR A 98 7.98 -1.60 12.30
C THR A 98 9.12 -0.61 12.11
N LEU A 99 8.86 0.53 11.45
CA LEU A 99 9.81 1.65 11.38
C LEU A 99 10.03 2.28 12.75
N HIS A 100 8.96 2.47 13.52
CA HIS A 100 9.03 3.11 14.84
C HIS A 100 9.69 2.22 15.90
N LEU A 101 9.33 0.94 15.94
CA LEU A 101 9.82 -0.05 16.90
C LEU A 101 11.14 -0.72 16.49
N TYR A 102 11.66 -0.37 15.32
CA TYR A 102 12.87 -0.95 14.75
C TYR A 102 12.81 -2.48 14.62
N ASP A 103 11.82 -2.98 13.86
CA ASP A 103 11.76 -4.38 13.46
C ASP A 103 12.12 -4.53 11.96
N PRO A 104 13.38 -4.79 11.61
CA PRO A 104 13.79 -4.87 10.21
C PRO A 104 13.23 -6.09 9.47
N ALA A 105 12.98 -7.20 10.16
CA ALA A 105 12.49 -8.43 9.54
C ALA A 105 11.01 -8.28 9.14
N LEU A 106 10.17 -7.84 10.08
CA LEU A 106 8.76 -7.61 9.81
C LEU A 106 8.54 -6.45 8.85
N ARG A 107 9.38 -5.42 8.89
CA ARG A 107 9.33 -4.30 7.93
C ARG A 107 9.47 -4.78 6.48
N GLU A 108 10.37 -5.72 6.22
CA GLU A 108 10.57 -6.25 4.87
C GLU A 108 9.36 -7.06 4.40
N LEU A 109 8.86 -7.96 5.27
CA LEU A 109 7.63 -8.71 5.00
C LEU A 109 6.45 -7.77 4.71
N ALA A 110 6.24 -6.78 5.57
CA ALA A 110 5.13 -5.84 5.43
C ALA A 110 5.18 -5.06 4.10
N ARG A 111 6.38 -4.63 3.68
CA ARG A 111 6.57 -3.97 2.38
C ARG A 111 6.27 -4.88 1.19
N LYS A 112 6.76 -6.12 1.23
CA LYS A 112 6.52 -7.13 0.19
C LYS A 112 5.02 -7.41 0.06
N HIS A 113 4.34 -7.63 1.19
CA HIS A 113 2.92 -7.99 1.22
C HIS A 113 2.03 -6.81 0.79
N LEU A 114 2.30 -5.60 1.28
CA LEU A 114 1.65 -4.37 0.81
C LEU A 114 1.73 -4.25 -0.71
N SER A 115 2.94 -4.36 -1.28
CA SER A 115 3.14 -4.22 -2.72
C SER A 115 2.32 -5.26 -3.50
N SER A 116 2.28 -6.49 -2.99
CA SER A 116 1.53 -7.58 -3.60
C SER A 116 0.03 -7.30 -3.61
N TYR A 117 -0.55 -6.91 -2.48
CA TYR A 117 -1.99 -6.66 -2.40
C TYR A 117 -2.42 -5.39 -3.13
N ALA A 118 -1.61 -4.33 -3.11
CA ALA A 118 -1.88 -3.14 -3.90
C ALA A 118 -1.91 -3.46 -5.41
N LYS A 119 -0.99 -4.32 -5.89
CA LYS A 119 -0.99 -4.79 -7.28
C LYS A 119 -2.22 -5.64 -7.59
N ALA A 120 -2.59 -6.56 -6.70
CA ALA A 120 -3.76 -7.41 -6.88
C ALA A 120 -5.06 -6.58 -6.99
N ALA A 121 -5.26 -5.62 -6.08
CA ALA A 121 -6.40 -4.70 -6.13
C ALA A 121 -6.47 -3.96 -7.48
N ARG A 122 -5.35 -3.39 -7.94
CA ARG A 122 -5.30 -2.67 -9.21
C ARG A 122 -5.55 -3.57 -10.41
N LEU A 123 -4.99 -4.78 -10.42
CA LEU A 123 -5.25 -5.76 -11.48
C LEU A 123 -6.75 -6.09 -11.58
N LEU A 124 -7.44 -6.31 -10.45
CA LEU A 124 -8.87 -6.60 -10.48
C LEU A 124 -9.71 -5.46 -11.05
N THR A 125 -9.39 -4.21 -10.70
CA THR A 125 -10.07 -3.05 -11.31
C THR A 125 -9.87 -2.96 -12.83
N HIS A 126 -8.73 -3.43 -13.33
CA HIS A 126 -8.45 -3.51 -14.76
C HIS A 126 -9.23 -4.65 -15.46
N LEU A 127 -9.47 -5.76 -14.77
CA LEU A 127 -10.19 -6.91 -15.34
C LEU A 127 -11.71 -6.72 -15.34
N LEU A 128 -12.26 -5.98 -14.38
CA LEU A 128 -13.69 -5.79 -14.17
C LEU A 128 -14.49 -5.38 -15.42
N PRO A 129 -14.07 -4.38 -16.24
CA PRO A 129 -14.85 -4.01 -17.43
C PRO A 129 -15.00 -5.14 -18.45
N GLY A 130 -14.01 -6.04 -18.55
CA GLY A 130 -14.09 -7.20 -19.42
C GLY A 130 -15.09 -8.23 -18.91
N ALA A 131 -15.04 -8.52 -17.61
CA ALA A 131 -15.96 -9.45 -16.96
C ALA A 131 -17.42 -9.00 -17.11
N ILE A 132 -17.71 -7.72 -16.91
CA ILE A 132 -19.06 -7.16 -17.08
C ILE A 132 -19.55 -7.32 -18.53
N VAL A 133 -18.71 -7.04 -19.52
CA VAL A 133 -19.09 -7.19 -20.93
C VAL A 133 -19.37 -8.65 -21.28
N GLU A 134 -18.55 -9.58 -20.79
CA GLU A 134 -18.78 -11.02 -20.97
C GLU A 134 -20.07 -11.51 -20.29
N GLU A 135 -20.41 -10.98 -19.12
CA GLU A 135 -21.68 -11.29 -18.43
C GLU A 135 -22.90 -10.74 -19.16
N LEU A 136 -22.83 -9.49 -19.65
CA LEU A 136 -23.91 -8.89 -20.42
C LEU A 136 -24.16 -9.65 -21.73
N ASP A 137 -23.09 -10.04 -22.43
CA ASP A 137 -23.17 -10.85 -23.65
C ASP A 137 -23.85 -12.20 -23.39
N ARG A 138 -23.49 -12.88 -22.30
CA ARG A 138 -24.16 -14.14 -21.88
C ARG A 138 -25.65 -13.96 -21.57
N GLN A 139 -26.08 -12.76 -21.19
CA GLN A 139 -27.49 -12.43 -20.96
C GLN A 139 -28.21 -11.98 -22.25
N GLY A 140 -27.55 -12.00 -23.40
CA GLY A 140 -28.09 -11.50 -24.66
C GLY A 140 -28.24 -9.98 -24.71
N LEU A 141 -27.56 -9.25 -23.81
CA LEU A 141 -27.59 -7.80 -23.74
C LEU A 141 -26.48 -7.22 -24.62
N GLU A 142 -26.82 -6.99 -25.88
CA GLU A 142 -25.91 -6.39 -26.86
C GLU A 142 -25.62 -4.90 -26.55
N CYS A 143 -24.44 -4.44 -26.97
CA CYS A 143 -24.06 -3.02 -26.86
C CYS A 143 -25.04 -2.13 -27.63
N ARG A 144 -25.51 -1.07 -26.96
CA ARG A 144 -26.39 -0.03 -27.53
C ARG A 144 -25.65 1.29 -27.79
N CYS A 145 -24.33 1.22 -27.83
CA CYS A 145 -23.44 2.35 -27.99
C CYS A 145 -23.49 2.89 -29.43
N ILE A 146 -23.35 4.21 -29.62
CA ILE A 146 -23.41 4.86 -30.94
C ILE A 146 -22.02 5.22 -31.52
N CYS A 147 -20.94 4.62 -31.00
CA CYS A 147 -19.59 4.97 -31.46
C CYS A 147 -19.24 4.25 -32.79
N PRO A 148 -18.26 4.76 -33.57
CA PRO A 148 -17.90 4.17 -34.85
C PRO A 148 -17.49 2.69 -34.78
N MET A 149 -16.90 2.24 -33.66
CA MET A 149 -16.55 0.82 -33.49
C MET A 149 -17.77 -0.09 -33.43
N CYS A 150 -18.86 0.38 -32.82
CA CYS A 150 -20.12 -0.38 -32.76
C CYS A 150 -20.72 -0.59 -34.15
N SER A 151 -20.57 0.38 -35.05
CA SER A 151 -21.09 0.29 -36.42
C SER A 151 -20.46 -0.84 -37.25
N ILE A 152 -19.29 -1.33 -36.85
CA ILE A 152 -18.57 -2.44 -37.50
C ILE A 152 -18.57 -3.72 -36.64
N GLY A 153 -19.37 -3.76 -35.55
CA GLY A 153 -19.48 -4.92 -34.67
C GLY A 153 -18.31 -5.12 -33.70
N ALA A 154 -17.46 -4.11 -33.48
CA ALA A 154 -16.34 -4.18 -32.55
C ALA A 154 -16.66 -3.48 -31.22
N CYS A 155 -16.53 -4.19 -30.08
CA CYS A 155 -16.73 -3.59 -28.76
C CYS A 155 -15.46 -2.84 -28.28
N GLY A 156 -15.51 -1.52 -28.29
CA GLY A 156 -14.43 -0.66 -27.76
C GLY A 156 -14.60 -0.24 -26.30
N CYS A 157 -15.80 -0.40 -25.76
CA CYS A 157 -16.16 0.16 -24.44
C CYS A 157 -15.40 -0.52 -23.30
N ALA A 158 -15.12 -1.83 -23.38
CA ALA A 158 -14.30 -2.50 -22.38
C ALA A 158 -12.87 -1.93 -22.34
N ALA A 159 -12.29 -1.62 -23.51
CA ALA A 159 -10.96 -1.01 -23.61
C ALA A 159 -10.96 0.44 -23.11
N ALA A 160 -11.97 1.23 -23.50
CA ALA A 160 -12.14 2.60 -23.03
C ALA A 160 -12.34 2.64 -21.50
N ALA A 161 -13.21 1.79 -20.95
CA ALA A 161 -13.43 1.70 -19.51
C ALA A 161 -12.17 1.31 -18.73
N ARG A 162 -11.35 0.39 -19.26
CA ARG A 162 -10.03 0.07 -18.68
C ARG A 162 -9.10 1.27 -18.65
N LEU A 163 -9.03 2.01 -19.76
CA LEU A 163 -8.20 3.21 -19.86
C LEU A 163 -8.65 4.27 -18.85
N TRP A 164 -9.93 4.63 -18.85
CA TRP A 164 -10.46 5.65 -17.94
C TRP A 164 -10.35 5.25 -16.47
N THR A 165 -10.54 3.96 -16.17
CA THR A 165 -10.31 3.45 -14.81
C THR A 165 -8.85 3.62 -14.41
N HIS A 166 -7.90 3.30 -15.31
CA HIS A 166 -6.48 3.49 -15.06
C HIS A 166 -6.12 4.97 -14.86
N GLU A 167 -6.64 5.86 -15.72
CA GLU A 167 -6.44 7.31 -15.65
C GLU A 167 -6.98 7.88 -14.34
N ALA A 168 -8.23 7.60 -13.98
CA ALA A 168 -8.83 8.05 -12.73
C ALA A 168 -7.99 7.65 -11.52
N TRP A 169 -7.46 6.43 -11.55
CA TRP A 169 -6.59 5.90 -10.51
C TRP A 169 -5.20 6.52 -10.46
N HIS A 170 -4.69 6.99 -11.59
CA HIS A 170 -3.43 7.72 -11.70
C HIS A 170 -3.62 9.17 -11.22
N GLU A 171 -4.70 9.82 -11.64
CA GLU A 171 -5.08 11.17 -11.21
C GLU A 171 -5.40 11.25 -9.72
N ALA A 172 -5.98 10.20 -9.15
CA ALA A 172 -6.26 10.12 -7.71
C ALA A 172 -5.02 9.89 -6.82
N GLN A 173 -3.81 9.80 -7.41
CA GLN A 173 -2.60 9.69 -6.59
C GLN A 173 -2.42 10.96 -5.74
N PRO A 174 -2.12 10.81 -4.43
CA PRO A 174 -1.90 11.97 -3.58
C PRO A 174 -0.69 12.73 -4.10
N GLN A 175 -0.86 14.04 -4.28
CA GLN A 175 0.26 14.91 -4.55
C GLN A 175 1.09 15.00 -3.26
N LEU A 176 2.28 14.41 -3.29
CA LEU A 176 3.21 14.50 -2.17
C LEU A 176 3.54 15.98 -1.93
N ASP A 177 3.67 16.37 -0.66
CA ASP A 177 3.98 17.74 -0.25
C ASP A 177 5.08 18.35 -1.12
N SER A 178 4.75 19.44 -1.80
CA SER A 178 5.69 20.20 -2.62
C SER A 178 6.51 21.21 -1.79
N GLU A 179 6.27 21.29 -0.48
CA GLU A 179 7.03 22.18 0.38
C GLU A 179 8.49 21.71 0.52
N PRO A 180 9.47 22.62 0.36
CA PRO A 180 10.88 22.26 0.49
C PRO A 180 11.21 21.70 1.88
N GLY A 181 12.04 20.66 1.90
CA GLY A 181 12.56 20.04 3.11
C GLY A 181 11.72 18.88 3.63
N LEU A 182 12.35 18.06 4.48
CA LEU A 182 11.71 16.92 5.12
C LEU A 182 10.98 17.37 6.39
N GLU A 183 9.69 17.04 6.52
CA GLU A 183 8.96 17.26 7.75
C GLU A 183 9.53 16.41 8.91
N ILE A 184 9.75 17.05 10.05
CA ILE A 184 10.25 16.45 11.27
C ILE A 184 9.04 16.08 12.15
N TRP A 185 8.91 14.80 12.46
CA TRP A 185 8.02 14.32 13.53
C TRP A 185 8.58 14.72 14.91
N PRO A 186 7.73 14.86 15.95
CA PRO A 186 8.17 15.30 17.27
C PRO A 186 9.45 14.60 17.75
N PRO A 187 10.55 15.35 17.99
CA PRO A 187 11.79 14.75 18.43
C PRO A 187 11.63 14.03 19.78
N ARG A 188 12.42 12.96 20.00
CA ARG A 188 12.45 12.28 21.30
C ARG A 188 12.82 13.27 22.41
N GLN A 189 12.17 13.14 23.57
CA GLN A 189 12.51 13.93 24.74
C GLN A 189 14.00 13.78 25.10
N GLY A 190 14.64 14.90 25.46
CA GLY A 190 16.07 14.93 25.78
C GLY A 190 17.03 14.82 24.58
N SER A 191 16.52 14.65 23.35
CA SER A 191 17.37 14.68 22.15
C SER A 191 17.91 16.08 21.85
N GLN A 192 18.99 16.16 21.08
CA GLN A 192 19.59 17.44 20.66
C GLN A 192 18.58 18.36 19.97
N LEU A 193 17.72 17.81 19.10
CA LEU A 193 16.68 18.58 18.41
C LEU A 193 15.59 19.07 19.37
N ALA A 194 15.19 18.25 20.34
CA ALA A 194 14.23 18.67 21.38
C ALA A 194 14.81 19.80 22.24
N LEU A 195 16.06 19.69 22.67
CA LEU A 195 16.77 20.71 23.44
C LEU A 195 16.97 22.00 22.65
N ALA A 196 17.11 21.91 21.33
CA ALA A 196 17.18 23.05 20.41
C ALA A 196 15.80 23.64 20.04
N GLY A 197 14.71 23.18 20.66
CA GLY A 197 13.36 23.71 20.46
C GLY A 197 12.72 23.36 19.11
N VAL A 198 13.16 22.25 18.49
CA VAL A 198 12.49 21.67 17.31
C VAL A 198 11.22 20.95 17.75
N HIS A 199 10.12 21.20 17.04
CA HIS A 199 8.82 20.57 17.30
C HIS A 199 8.35 19.76 16.08
N GLY A 200 7.32 18.93 16.29
CA GLY A 200 6.63 18.28 15.18
C GLY A 200 6.08 19.32 14.19
N GLY A 201 6.24 19.06 12.90
CA GLY A 201 5.84 19.97 11.83
C GLY A 201 6.93 20.98 11.42
N ASP A 202 8.04 21.08 12.15
CA ASP A 202 9.23 21.79 11.65
C ASP A 202 9.78 21.04 10.42
N ARG A 203 10.33 21.74 9.43
CA ARG A 203 10.95 21.13 8.23
C ARG A 203 12.47 21.25 8.26
N LEU A 204 13.17 20.15 8.00
CA LEU A 204 14.61 20.10 7.75
C LEU A 204 14.90 20.44 6.29
N LEU A 205 15.49 21.61 6.06
CA LEU A 205 15.80 22.12 4.73
C LEU A 205 17.20 21.72 4.27
N GLY A 206 18.14 21.53 5.21
CA GLY A 206 19.54 21.30 4.90
C GLY A 206 20.33 20.71 6.06
N VAL A 207 21.42 20.03 5.72
CA VAL A 207 22.49 19.64 6.65
C VAL A 207 23.79 20.17 6.06
N ASP A 208 24.44 21.10 6.76
CA ASP A 208 25.56 21.90 6.29
C ASP A 208 25.25 22.58 4.95
N ASP A 209 26.06 22.32 3.92
CA ASP A 209 25.89 22.83 2.56
C ASP A 209 24.97 21.96 1.68
N GLN A 210 24.38 20.88 2.23
CA GLN A 210 23.54 19.96 1.47
C GLN A 210 22.06 20.25 1.67
N SER A 211 21.36 20.47 0.55
CA SER A 211 19.89 20.58 0.55
C SER A 211 19.24 19.23 0.80
N ILE A 212 18.20 19.22 1.62
CA ILE A 212 17.43 18.03 1.96
C ILE A 212 16.07 18.08 1.26
N THR A 213 15.72 16.99 0.57
CA THR A 213 14.38 16.80 -0.03
C THR A 213 13.73 15.49 0.40
N THR A 214 14.54 14.48 0.69
CA THR A 214 14.08 13.14 1.06
C THR A 214 14.73 12.66 2.36
N PHE A 215 14.10 11.67 2.99
CA PHE A 215 14.70 10.95 4.11
C PHE A 215 16.08 10.35 3.78
N ARG A 216 16.29 9.90 2.53
CA ARG A 216 17.57 9.34 2.10
C ARG A 216 18.67 10.40 2.07
N ASP A 217 18.33 11.63 1.69
CA ASP A 217 19.28 12.75 1.70
C ASP A 217 19.79 13.01 3.12
N VAL A 218 18.87 12.99 4.10
CA VAL A 218 19.22 13.17 5.53
C VAL A 218 20.18 12.08 6.00
N GLN A 219 19.86 10.82 5.75
CA GLN A 219 20.72 9.70 6.13
C GLN A 219 22.10 9.80 5.48
N LYS A 220 22.16 10.20 4.20
CA LYS A 220 23.41 10.37 3.48
C LYS A 220 24.25 11.50 4.06
N ALA A 221 23.66 12.66 4.34
CA ALA A 221 24.36 13.83 4.88
C ALA A 221 24.92 13.56 6.29
N ILE A 222 24.14 12.93 7.17
CA ILE A 222 24.60 12.58 8.52
C ILE A 222 25.78 11.59 8.45
N ARG A 223 25.69 10.55 7.61
CA ARG A 223 26.72 9.49 7.51
C ARG A 223 28.05 9.94 6.89
N GLN A 224 28.11 11.15 6.32
CA GLN A 224 29.38 11.72 5.87
C GLN A 224 30.23 12.25 7.03
N HIS A 225 29.62 12.42 8.20
CA HIS A 225 30.29 12.88 9.41
C HIS A 225 30.63 11.68 10.29
N GLN A 226 31.79 11.72 10.94
CA GLN A 226 32.17 10.70 11.92
C GLN A 226 31.28 10.80 13.16
N VAL A 227 31.09 9.69 13.86
CA VAL A 227 30.43 9.72 15.18
C VAL A 227 31.23 10.64 16.12
N GLY A 228 30.54 11.60 16.73
CA GLY A 228 31.11 12.65 17.56
C GLY A 228 31.32 13.99 16.85
N GLU A 229 31.27 14.03 15.52
CA GLU A 229 31.44 15.25 14.73
C GLU A 229 30.18 16.12 14.72
N GLU A 230 30.35 17.44 14.68
CA GLU A 230 29.26 18.43 14.64
C GLU A 230 28.87 18.77 13.20
N MET A 231 27.58 19.04 13.00
CA MET A 231 26.96 19.41 11.74
C MET A 231 25.85 20.43 11.98
N VAL A 232 25.54 21.23 10.96
CA VAL A 232 24.55 22.30 11.04
C VAL A 232 23.24 21.87 10.38
N PHE A 233 22.19 21.72 11.19
CA PHE A 233 20.84 21.47 10.70
C PHE A 233 20.14 22.79 10.42
N ARG A 234 19.71 23.00 9.18
CA ARG A 234 18.91 24.16 8.78
C ARG A 234 17.44 23.80 8.80
N VAL A 235 16.69 24.37 9.74
CA VAL A 235 15.26 24.06 9.95
C VAL A 235 14.37 25.29 9.78
N ARG A 236 13.08 25.05 9.53
CA ARG A 236 12.04 26.10 9.43
C ARG A 236 10.73 25.62 10.06
N ARG A 237 10.07 26.51 10.80
CA ARG A 237 8.71 26.30 11.31
C ARG A 237 7.72 27.15 10.51
N GLY A 238 6.83 26.52 9.75
CA GLY A 238 5.86 27.23 8.92
C GLY A 238 6.51 28.33 8.07
N SER A 239 6.08 29.58 8.28
CA SER A 239 6.59 30.79 7.61
C SER A 239 7.71 31.52 8.36
N GLU A 240 8.18 31.00 9.49
CA GLU A 240 9.28 31.60 10.25
C GLU A 240 10.60 31.63 9.44
N PRO A 241 11.52 32.55 9.74
CA PRO A 241 12.86 32.52 9.18
C PRO A 241 13.56 31.18 9.45
N ARG A 242 14.36 30.73 8.49
CA ARG A 242 15.24 29.57 8.67
C ARG A 242 16.18 29.81 9.86
N ARG A 243 16.41 28.77 10.63
CA ARG A 243 17.38 28.77 11.74
C ARG A 243 18.33 27.60 11.60
N ASP A 244 19.58 27.86 11.94
CA ASP A 244 20.65 26.88 11.93
C ASP A 244 20.82 26.34 13.37
N ILE A 245 20.87 25.01 13.50
CA ILE A 245 20.97 24.29 14.77
C ILE A 245 22.21 23.43 14.72
N GLN A 246 23.09 23.57 15.72
CA GLN A 246 24.23 22.68 15.86
C GLN A 246 23.78 21.32 16.41
N VAL A 247 24.13 20.25 15.69
CA VAL A 247 23.81 18.86 16.04
C VAL A 247 25.07 18.04 15.91
N ARG A 248 25.28 17.08 16.80
CA ARG A 248 26.37 16.11 16.74
C ARG A 248 25.91 14.78 16.17
N HIS A 249 26.72 14.12 15.37
CA HIS A 249 26.48 12.73 14.98
C HIS A 249 26.67 11.83 16.21
N VAL A 250 25.58 11.35 16.82
CA VAL A 250 25.67 10.57 18.07
C VAL A 250 25.89 9.08 17.81
N SER A 251 25.15 8.51 16.86
CA SER A 251 25.18 7.08 16.55
C SER A 251 24.33 6.80 15.30
N ASP A 252 24.70 5.76 14.55
CA ASP A 252 23.88 5.19 13.47
C ASP A 252 22.71 4.34 14.01
N TYR A 253 22.77 3.95 15.28
CA TYR A 253 21.74 3.20 16.00
C TYR A 253 21.12 4.07 17.10
N PRO A 254 19.81 3.95 17.38
CA PRO A 254 19.23 4.66 18.52
C PRO A 254 19.98 4.29 19.80
N PRO A 255 20.33 5.26 20.67
CA PRO A 255 20.86 4.95 21.99
C PRO A 255 19.81 4.11 22.73
N GLY A 256 20.23 2.97 23.27
CA GLY A 256 19.41 2.11 24.11
C GLY A 256 19.03 2.77 25.44
#